data_AF-A0AA36C3B4-F1
#
_entry.id   AF-A0AA36C3B4-F1
#
_cell.length_a   1.000
_cell.length_b   1.000
_cell.length_c   1.000
_cell.angle_alpha   90.00
_cell.angle_beta   90.00
_cell.angle_gamma   90.00
#
_symmetry.space_group_name_H-M   'P 1'
#
loop_
_entity.id
_entity.type
_entity.pdbx_description
1 polymer ?
#
loop_
_entity_poly.entity_id
_entity_poly.type
_entity_poly.pdbx_seq_one_letter_code
_entity_poly.pdbx_strand_id
1 'polypeptide(L)'
;MALSEDREVFQAVGTGVGSTGTSMSMLQFHQPEIRVLAHDQGAEMLIREVLRKTGYSPVSFGMSDEVAQTATEAQGKKEWTVITTNGKARYWGAALAPLATICLRIDAAKFKGVAPSEELEIEWPEFARESDEAKSRTVLNWSTSNAASTRTKVAYLNQDKDEQWIDEEAAAIDKAGAIPDPSGGFGGGF
;
A
#
# COMPACT_ATOMS: atom_id res chain seq x y z
N MET A 1 33.32 4.92 -23.90
CA MET A 1 34.60 4.19 -24.10
C MET A 1 34.42 2.85 -23.40
N ALA A 2 34.04 1.81 -24.15
CA ALA A 2 33.77 0.49 -23.61
C ALA A 2 35.09 -0.17 -23.21
N LEU A 3 35.21 -0.61 -21.96
CA LEU A 3 36.32 -1.47 -21.55
C LEU A 3 36.00 -2.88 -22.04
N SER A 4 36.88 -3.45 -22.86
CA SER A 4 36.81 -4.86 -23.29
C SER A 4 37.02 -5.80 -22.08
N GLU A 5 36.10 -6.75 -21.87
CA GLU A 5 36.08 -7.66 -20.70
C GLU A 5 37.29 -8.61 -20.60
N ASP A 6 37.99 -8.90 -21.70
CA ASP A 6 39.07 -9.90 -21.72
C ASP A 6 40.48 -9.33 -21.47
N ARG A 7 40.61 -8.22 -20.74
CA ARG A 7 41.93 -7.64 -20.42
C ARG A 7 42.38 -8.03 -19.02
N GLU A 8 43.18 -9.09 -18.93
CA GLU A 8 43.90 -9.43 -17.69
C GLU A 8 44.83 -8.27 -17.30
N VAL A 9 44.60 -7.69 -16.12
CA VAL A 9 45.40 -6.59 -15.58
C VAL A 9 46.68 -7.17 -14.99
N PHE A 10 47.77 -7.11 -15.75
CA PHE A 10 49.10 -7.43 -15.22
C PHE A 10 49.73 -6.18 -14.59
N GLN A 11 50.02 -6.26 -13.29
CA GLN A 11 50.87 -5.28 -12.60
C GLN A 11 52.33 -5.72 -12.71
N ALA A 12 53.17 -4.93 -13.36
CA ALA A 12 54.60 -5.20 -13.43
C ALA A 12 55.25 -5.01 -12.06
N VAL A 13 55.72 -6.10 -11.45
CA VAL A 13 56.57 -6.07 -10.26
C VAL A 13 58.02 -6.13 -10.71
N GLY A 14 58.84 -5.18 -10.24
CA GLY A 14 60.25 -5.08 -10.61
C GLY A 14 61.02 -6.38 -10.31
N THR A 15 61.91 -6.76 -11.22
CA THR A 15 62.73 -7.97 -11.13
C THR A 15 63.81 -7.83 -10.04
N GLY A 16 63.76 -8.66 -9.01
CA GLY A 16 64.88 -8.89 -8.09
C GLY A 16 65.47 -10.28 -8.30
N VAL A 17 66.76 -10.36 -8.66
CA VAL A 17 67.53 -11.62 -8.71
C VAL A 17 68.11 -11.90 -7.34
N GLY A 18 67.77 -13.06 -6.76
CA GLY A 18 68.46 -13.58 -5.57
C GLY A 18 69.84 -14.13 -5.95
N SER A 19 70.83 -13.94 -5.08
CA SER A 19 72.26 -14.24 -5.30
C SER A 19 72.62 -15.71 -5.57
N THR A 20 71.66 -16.64 -5.60
CA THR A 20 71.90 -18.09 -5.70
C THR A 20 71.23 -18.74 -6.92
N GLY A 21 70.72 -17.96 -7.87
CA GLY A 21 70.32 -18.49 -9.19
C GLY A 21 69.06 -19.37 -9.23
N THR A 22 68.35 -19.58 -8.12
CA THR A 22 67.05 -20.26 -8.12
C THR A 22 65.93 -19.27 -8.40
N SER A 23 65.16 -19.53 -9.47
CA SER A 23 63.94 -18.79 -9.81
C SER A 23 62.86 -19.05 -8.76
N MET A 24 62.75 -18.14 -7.78
CA MET A 24 61.59 -18.09 -6.90
C MET A 24 60.42 -17.52 -7.69
N SER A 25 59.24 -18.15 -7.60
CA SER A 25 58.01 -17.66 -8.23
C SER A 25 57.73 -16.23 -7.75
N MET A 26 58.08 -15.23 -8.55
CA MET A 26 57.75 -13.81 -8.34
C MET A 26 56.27 -13.49 -8.68
N LEU A 27 55.44 -14.52 -8.80
CA LEU A 27 53.99 -14.40 -8.95
C LEU A 27 53.36 -14.40 -7.56
N GLN A 28 52.98 -13.23 -7.06
CA GLN A 28 52.11 -13.12 -5.91
C GLN A 28 50.67 -13.36 -6.38
N PHE A 29 50.09 -14.49 -5.99
CA PHE A 29 48.68 -14.77 -6.25
C PHE A 29 47.82 -13.77 -5.45
N HIS A 30 47.23 -12.80 -6.15
CA HIS A 30 46.30 -11.84 -5.56
C HIS A 30 44.87 -12.40 -5.66
N GLN A 31 44.38 -12.97 -4.58
CA GLN A 31 42.98 -13.38 -4.44
C GLN A 31 42.26 -12.35 -3.54
N PRO A 32 41.40 -11.47 -4.10
CA PRO A 32 40.64 -10.54 -3.28
C PRO A 32 39.66 -11.29 -2.37
N GLU A 33 39.39 -10.71 -1.20
CA GLU A 33 38.42 -11.26 -0.26
C GLU A 33 37.01 -11.30 -0.88
N ILE A 34 36.32 -12.44 -0.73
CA ILE A 34 34.94 -12.62 -1.17
C ILE A 34 34.02 -11.88 -0.19
N ARG A 35 33.68 -10.63 -0.51
CA ARG A 35 32.90 -9.71 0.34
C ARG A 35 31.39 -9.80 0.12
N VAL A 36 30.83 -11.01 0.01
CA VAL A 36 29.39 -11.18 -0.32
C VAL A 36 28.49 -10.47 0.69
N LEU A 37 28.75 -10.62 1.99
CA LEU A 37 27.95 -9.99 3.05
C LEU A 37 27.98 -8.46 3.01
N ALA A 38 29.13 -7.86 2.70
CA ALA A 38 29.24 -6.40 2.63
C ALA A 38 28.50 -5.83 1.41
N HIS A 39 28.50 -6.55 0.27
CA HIS A 39 27.73 -6.14 -0.90
C HIS A 39 26.23 -6.32 -0.68
N ASP A 40 25.82 -7.37 0.03
CA ASP A 40 24.42 -7.62 0.38
C ASP A 40 23.85 -6.49 1.26
N GLN A 41 24.56 -6.14 2.33
CA GLN A 41 24.21 -5.00 3.20
C GLN A 41 24.19 -3.67 2.42
N GLY A 42 25.19 -3.44 1.56
CA GLY A 42 25.23 -2.25 0.72
C GLY A 42 24.06 -2.17 -0.27
N ALA A 43 23.68 -3.30 -0.87
CA ALA A 43 22.54 -3.38 -1.79
C ALA A 43 21.23 -3.10 -1.06
N GLU A 44 21.03 -3.64 0.14
CA GLU A 44 19.84 -3.38 0.95
C GLU A 44 19.69 -1.88 1.28
N MET A 45 20.77 -1.22 1.69
CA MET A 45 20.79 0.22 1.96
C MET A 45 20.45 1.04 0.71
N LEU A 46 20.99 0.66 -0.46
CA LEU A 46 20.70 1.33 -1.72
C LEU A 46 19.23 1.19 -2.12
N ILE A 47 18.65 -0.01 -1.96
CA ILE A 47 17.23 -0.22 -2.27
C ILE A 47 16.35 0.62 -1.33
N ARG A 48 16.67 0.64 -0.02
CA ARG A 48 15.93 1.46 0.96
C ARG A 48 15.95 2.95 0.59
N GLU A 49 17.07 3.47 0.12
CA GLU A 49 17.17 4.86 -0.35
C GLU A 49 16.41 5.11 -1.67
N VAL A 50 16.44 4.17 -2.61
CA VAL A 50 15.64 4.23 -3.85
C VAL A 50 14.14 4.24 -3.53
N LEU A 51 13.69 3.39 -2.62
CA LEU A 51 12.29 3.34 -2.18
C LEU A 51 11.88 4.66 -1.53
N ARG A 52 12.73 5.21 -0.65
CA ARG A 52 12.50 6.53 -0.04
C ARG A 52 12.37 7.64 -1.07
N LYS A 53 13.25 7.68 -2.08
CA LYS A 53 13.21 8.70 -3.15
C LYS A 53 12.00 8.56 -4.07
N THR A 54 11.53 7.34 -4.28
CA THR A 54 10.34 7.07 -5.10
C THR A 54 9.04 7.24 -4.32
N GLY A 55 9.11 7.52 -3.01
CA GLY A 55 7.94 7.74 -2.16
C GLY A 55 7.27 6.43 -1.71
N TYR A 56 7.96 5.29 -1.80
CA TYR A 56 7.46 4.01 -1.33
C TYR A 56 8.06 3.66 0.03
N SER A 57 7.26 3.01 0.87
CA SER A 57 7.75 2.47 2.12
C SER A 57 8.51 1.15 1.91
N PRO A 58 9.71 0.97 2.50
CA PRO A 58 10.44 -0.30 2.48
C PRO A 58 9.61 -1.48 3.03
N VAL A 59 8.76 -1.23 4.02
CA VAL A 59 7.88 -2.26 4.61
C VAL A 59 6.87 -2.81 3.60
N SER A 60 6.45 -2.00 2.61
CA SER A 60 5.60 -2.49 1.52
C SER A 60 6.28 -3.54 0.65
N PHE A 61 7.61 -3.63 0.69
CA PHE A 61 8.43 -4.56 -0.08
C PHE A 61 9.02 -5.69 0.79
N GLY A 62 8.50 -5.89 2.01
CA GLY A 62 9.00 -6.92 2.93
C GLY A 62 10.37 -6.60 3.54
N MET A 63 10.87 -5.37 3.37
CA MET A 63 12.09 -4.89 4.01
C MET A 63 11.76 -4.35 5.40
N SER A 64 11.31 -5.24 6.28
CA SER A 64 11.11 -4.96 7.70
C SER A 64 12.31 -5.47 8.50
N ASP A 65 12.94 -4.56 9.24
CA ASP A 65 13.86 -4.92 10.32
C ASP A 65 13.00 -5.45 11.48
N GLU A 66 12.51 -6.68 11.41
CA GLU A 66 11.50 -7.14 12.37
C GLU A 66 12.10 -7.51 13.73
N VAL A 67 11.78 -6.70 14.74
CA VAL A 67 11.37 -7.20 16.06
C VAL A 67 9.85 -7.02 16.10
N ALA A 68 9.11 -8.12 16.30
CA ALA A 68 7.65 -8.23 16.44
C ALA A 68 6.87 -6.90 16.34
N GLN A 69 6.52 -6.50 15.11
CA GLN A 69 5.79 -5.26 14.88
C GLN A 69 4.31 -5.41 15.18
N THR A 70 3.75 -4.41 15.85
CA THR A 70 2.30 -4.30 16.03
C THR A 70 1.65 -3.76 14.75
N ALA A 71 0.42 -4.20 14.43
CA ALA A 71 -0.28 -3.90 13.18
C ALA A 71 -0.39 -2.38 12.88
N THR A 72 -0.47 -1.54 13.92
CA THR A 72 -0.51 -0.08 13.81
C THR A 72 0.81 0.52 13.31
N GLU A 73 1.94 -0.02 13.75
CA GLU A 73 3.26 0.42 13.29
C GLU A 73 3.51 0.00 11.85
N ALA A 74 2.98 -1.15 11.43
CA ALA A 74 3.02 -1.57 10.04
C ALA A 74 2.19 -0.64 9.15
N GLN A 75 1.05 -0.15 9.65
CA GLN A 75 0.20 0.82 8.93
C GLN A 75 0.87 2.19 8.80
N GLY A 76 1.43 2.73 9.89
CA GLY A 76 2.15 4.00 9.88
C GLY A 76 3.38 3.96 8.96
N LYS A 77 4.09 2.83 8.92
CA LYS A 77 5.20 2.67 7.98
C LYS A 77 4.73 2.64 6.53
N LYS A 78 3.52 2.16 6.21
CA LYS A 78 2.97 2.13 4.83
C LYS A 78 2.41 3.47 4.36
N GLU A 79 2.35 4.50 5.21
CA GLU A 79 1.75 5.80 4.90
C GLU A 79 2.31 6.45 3.63
N TRP A 80 3.64 6.38 3.42
CA TRP A 80 4.30 6.88 2.22
C TRP A 80 3.77 6.22 0.94
N THR A 81 3.61 4.89 0.97
CA THR A 81 3.05 4.13 -0.15
C THR A 81 1.60 4.54 -0.44
N VAL A 82 0.80 4.78 0.60
CA VAL A 82 -0.60 5.26 0.46
C VAL A 82 -0.62 6.61 -0.24
N ILE A 83 0.18 7.58 0.25
CA ILE A 83 0.25 8.94 -0.30
C ILE A 83 0.67 8.90 -1.77
N THR A 84 1.73 8.17 -2.08
CA THR A 84 2.26 8.06 -3.45
C THR A 84 1.25 7.39 -4.39
N THR A 85 0.57 6.33 -3.92
CA THR A 85 -0.43 5.63 -4.73
C THR A 85 -1.66 6.49 -4.98
N ASN A 86 -2.15 7.21 -3.96
CA ASN A 86 -3.26 8.16 -4.12
C ASN A 86 -2.90 9.32 -5.05
N GLY A 87 -1.67 9.84 -4.95
CA GLY A 87 -1.17 10.87 -5.87
C GLY A 87 -1.14 10.38 -7.32
N LYS A 88 -0.66 9.15 -7.55
CA LYS A 88 -0.68 8.51 -8.87
C LYS A 88 -2.11 8.29 -9.36
N ALA A 89 -2.99 7.73 -8.54
CA ALA A 89 -4.39 7.48 -8.89
C ALA A 89 -5.11 8.76 -9.35
N ARG A 90 -4.89 9.89 -8.66
CA ARG A 90 -5.41 11.20 -9.07
C ARG A 90 -4.85 11.66 -10.42
N TYR A 91 -3.54 11.53 -10.61
CA TYR A 91 -2.89 11.89 -11.87
C TYR A 91 -3.44 11.08 -13.05
N TRP A 92 -3.59 9.77 -12.86
CA TRP A 92 -4.19 8.88 -13.87
C TRP A 92 -5.67 9.18 -14.08
N GLY A 93 -6.44 9.41 -13.00
CA GLY A 93 -7.86 9.74 -13.05
C GLY A 93 -8.14 10.98 -13.91
N ALA A 94 -7.30 12.02 -13.80
CA ALA A 94 -7.43 13.25 -14.59
C ALA A 94 -7.34 13.02 -16.11
N ALA A 95 -6.63 11.98 -16.56
CA ALA A 95 -6.54 11.63 -17.98
C ALA A 95 -7.51 10.51 -18.38
N LEU A 96 -7.78 9.56 -17.49
CA LEU A 96 -8.64 8.41 -17.76
C LEU A 96 -10.12 8.81 -17.81
N ALA A 97 -10.57 9.74 -16.97
CA ALA A 97 -11.96 10.22 -16.95
C ALA A 97 -12.41 10.80 -18.30
N PRO A 98 -11.68 11.76 -18.91
CA PRO A 98 -12.06 12.29 -20.21
C PRO A 98 -11.92 11.24 -21.31
N LEU A 99 -10.90 10.39 -21.25
CA LEU A 99 -10.68 9.34 -22.25
C LEU A 99 -11.81 8.30 -22.24
N ALA A 100 -12.23 7.82 -21.07
CA ALA A 100 -13.36 6.92 -20.92
C ALA A 100 -14.67 7.55 -21.41
N THR A 101 -14.88 8.83 -21.08
CA THR A 101 -16.03 9.60 -21.55
C THR A 101 -16.06 9.70 -23.08
N ILE A 102 -14.92 9.97 -23.71
CA ILE A 102 -14.80 10.02 -25.17
C ILE A 102 -15.08 8.64 -25.79
N CYS A 103 -14.53 7.57 -25.21
CA CYS A 103 -14.79 6.20 -25.67
C CYS A 103 -16.28 5.87 -25.67
N LEU A 104 -17.02 6.21 -24.60
CA LEU A 104 -18.47 6.00 -24.54
C LEU A 104 -19.25 6.88 -25.54
N ARG A 105 -18.79 8.12 -25.77
CA ARG A 105 -19.41 8.99 -26.79
C ARG A 105 -19.19 8.46 -28.22
N ILE A 106 -18.01 7.90 -28.50
CA ILE A 106 -17.72 7.22 -29.78
C ILE A 106 -18.61 5.98 -29.91
N ASP A 107 -18.75 5.22 -28.81
CA ASP A 107 -19.60 4.03 -28.77
C ASP A 107 -21.07 4.35 -29.07
N ALA A 108 -21.59 5.43 -28.48
CA ALA A 108 -22.91 5.93 -28.80
C ALA A 108 -23.07 6.34 -30.28
N ALA A 109 -22.07 7.01 -30.84
CA ALA A 109 -22.10 7.50 -32.22
C ALA A 109 -21.95 6.38 -33.28
N LYS A 110 -21.22 5.31 -32.99
CA LYS A 110 -20.88 4.24 -33.96
C LYS A 110 -21.59 2.93 -33.72
N PHE A 111 -21.82 2.56 -32.46
CA PHE A 111 -22.31 1.25 -32.05
C PHE A 111 -23.69 1.31 -31.36
N LYS A 112 -24.35 2.47 -31.36
CA LYS A 112 -25.66 2.71 -30.71
C LYS A 112 -25.64 2.53 -29.18
N GLY A 113 -24.49 2.76 -28.56
CA GLY A 113 -24.37 2.84 -27.10
C GLY A 113 -25.07 4.07 -26.49
N VAL A 114 -25.03 4.16 -25.16
CA VAL A 114 -25.56 5.31 -24.41
C VAL A 114 -24.45 6.36 -24.25
N ALA A 115 -24.70 7.58 -24.72
CA ALA A 115 -23.77 8.68 -24.55
C ALA A 115 -23.90 9.27 -23.13
N PRO A 116 -22.81 9.39 -22.37
CA PRO A 116 -22.85 10.11 -21.09
C PRO A 116 -23.08 11.61 -21.33
N SER A 117 -24.00 12.20 -20.56
CA SER A 117 -24.30 13.63 -20.58
C SER A 117 -23.20 14.47 -19.94
N GLU A 118 -22.54 13.92 -18.92
CA GLU A 118 -21.48 14.56 -18.15
C GLU A 118 -20.17 13.76 -18.27
N GLU A 119 -19.10 14.30 -17.71
CA GLU A 119 -17.82 13.59 -17.63
C GLU A 119 -17.91 12.50 -16.56
N LEU A 120 -17.38 11.32 -16.87
CA LEU A 120 -17.39 10.19 -15.94
C LEU A 120 -16.47 10.46 -14.76
N GLU A 121 -16.95 10.17 -13.55
CA GLU A 121 -16.12 10.10 -12.36
C GLU A 121 -15.48 8.71 -12.24
N ILE A 122 -14.19 8.67 -11.90
CA ILE A 122 -13.46 7.43 -11.65
C ILE A 122 -13.18 7.35 -10.16
N GLU A 123 -13.82 6.40 -9.51
CA GLU A 123 -13.56 6.05 -8.12
C GLU A 123 -12.46 4.98 -8.03
N TRP A 124 -11.51 5.20 -7.13
CA TRP A 124 -10.46 4.23 -6.84
C TRP A 124 -10.75 3.56 -5.49
N PRO A 125 -10.55 2.24 -5.36
CA PRO A 125 -10.68 1.59 -4.06
C PRO A 125 -9.62 2.15 -3.10
N GLU A 126 -9.98 2.29 -1.83
CA GLU A 126 -9.02 2.71 -0.81
C GLU A 126 -7.87 1.71 -0.70
N PHE A 127 -6.63 2.23 -0.81
CA PHE A 127 -5.43 1.41 -0.79
C PHE A 127 -5.20 0.70 0.56
N ALA A 128 -5.61 1.34 1.65
CA ALA A 128 -5.39 0.86 3.00
C ALA A 128 -6.73 0.71 3.72
N ARG A 129 -7.18 -0.53 3.91
CA ARG A 129 -8.33 -0.81 4.76
C ARG A 129 -7.90 -0.66 6.23
N GLU A 130 -8.63 0.13 6.99
CA GLU A 130 -8.53 0.11 8.45
C GLU A 130 -8.88 -1.30 8.96
N SER A 131 -8.20 -1.76 10.01
CA SER A 131 -8.51 -3.06 10.61
C SER A 131 -9.91 -3.05 11.22
N ASP A 132 -10.59 -4.19 11.19
CA ASP A 132 -11.93 -4.33 11.76
C ASP A 132 -11.94 -3.99 13.27
N GLU A 133 -10.84 -4.27 13.98
CA GLU A 133 -10.67 -3.88 15.39
C GLU A 133 -10.69 -2.36 15.56
N ALA A 134 -9.93 -1.62 14.76
CA ALA A 134 -9.89 -0.17 14.85
C ALA A 134 -11.23 0.47 14.46
N LYS A 135 -11.89 -0.05 13.41
CA LYS A 135 -13.25 0.35 13.03
C LYS A 135 -14.25 0.13 14.17
N SER A 136 -14.20 -1.04 14.82
CA SER A 136 -15.09 -1.38 15.94
C SER A 136 -14.92 -0.42 17.12
N ARG A 137 -13.67 -0.07 17.46
CA ARG A 137 -13.36 0.86 18.55
C ARG A 137 -13.87 2.27 18.25
N THR A 138 -13.74 2.72 17.01
CA THR A 138 -14.28 4.01 16.56
C THR A 138 -15.81 4.05 16.69
N VAL A 139 -16.49 2.99 16.24
CA VAL A 139 -17.96 2.89 16.35
C VAL A 139 -18.42 2.79 17.79
N LEU A 140 -17.69 2.07 18.65
CA LEU A 140 -17.95 2.02 20.09
C LEU A 140 -17.88 3.41 20.71
N ASN A 141 -16.82 4.18 20.41
CA ASN A 141 -16.66 5.54 20.91
C ASN A 141 -17.82 6.45 20.46
N TRP A 142 -18.25 6.35 19.20
CA TRP A 142 -19.41 7.09 18.71
C TRP A 142 -20.71 6.69 19.40
N SER A 143 -20.87 5.39 19.70
CA SER A 143 -22.04 4.88 20.40
C SER A 143 -22.07 5.34 21.85
N THR A 144 -20.94 5.35 22.56
CA THR A 144 -20.85 5.83 23.95
C THR A 144 -21.08 7.34 24.04
N SER A 145 -20.59 8.10 23.06
CA SER A 145 -20.78 9.55 23.02
C SER A 145 -22.09 10.00 22.37
N ASN A 146 -22.92 9.06 21.87
CA ASN A 146 -24.10 9.36 21.05
C ASN A 146 -23.83 10.34 19.91
N ALA A 147 -22.64 10.23 19.30
CA ALA A 147 -22.16 11.18 18.30
C ALA A 147 -22.63 10.88 16.87
N ALA A 148 -23.15 9.68 16.61
CA ALA A 148 -23.59 9.23 15.29
C ALA A 148 -24.85 8.37 15.37
N SER A 149 -25.69 8.42 14.32
CA SER A 149 -26.89 7.60 14.19
C SER A 149 -26.57 6.13 13.95
N THR A 150 -27.55 5.23 14.17
CA THR A 150 -27.42 3.80 13.86
C THR A 150 -27.01 3.59 12.41
N ARG A 151 -27.68 4.28 11.47
CA ARG A 151 -27.36 4.26 10.04
C ARG A 151 -25.90 4.63 9.76
N THR A 152 -25.42 5.73 10.33
CA THR A 152 -24.03 6.18 10.12
C THR A 152 -23.02 5.17 10.67
N LYS A 153 -23.31 4.53 11.81
CA LYS A 153 -22.46 3.47 12.38
C LYS A 153 -22.41 2.24 11.47
N VAL A 154 -23.56 1.80 10.93
CA VAL A 154 -23.66 0.64 10.02
C VAL A 154 -22.93 0.93 8.70
N ALA A 155 -23.13 2.11 8.12
CA ALA A 155 -22.48 2.53 6.89
C ALA A 155 -20.95 2.58 7.02
N TYR A 156 -20.44 3.06 8.17
CA TYR A 156 -19.00 3.12 8.41
C TYR A 156 -18.34 1.74 8.49
N LEU A 157 -19.03 0.77 9.12
CA LEU A 157 -18.53 -0.61 9.21
C LEU A 157 -18.56 -1.30 7.84
N ASN A 158 -19.63 -1.10 7.07
CA ASN A 158 -19.93 -1.83 5.85
C ASN A 158 -19.89 -0.92 4.61
N GLN A 159 -18.72 -0.39 4.30
CA GLN A 159 -18.50 0.54 3.17
C GLN A 159 -18.66 -0.13 1.79
N ASP A 160 -18.66 -1.45 1.73
CA ASP A 160 -18.82 -2.26 0.51
C ASP A 160 -20.28 -2.57 0.17
N LYS A 161 -21.21 -2.24 1.07
CA LYS A 161 -22.65 -2.51 0.92
C LYS A 161 -23.35 -1.32 0.29
N ASP A 162 -24.45 -1.60 -0.38
CA ASP A 162 -25.32 -0.61 -0.98
C ASP A 162 -26.19 0.10 0.08
N GLU A 163 -26.72 1.27 -0.29
CA GLU A 163 -27.51 2.10 0.61
C GLU A 163 -28.78 1.40 1.10
N GLN A 164 -29.40 0.57 0.25
CA GLN A 164 -30.61 -0.17 0.62
C GLN A 164 -30.33 -1.15 1.77
N TRP A 165 -29.25 -1.92 1.66
CA TRP A 165 -28.84 -2.85 2.71
C TRP A 165 -28.50 -2.12 4.01
N ILE A 166 -27.83 -0.97 3.93
CA ILE A 166 -27.48 -0.16 5.10
C ILE A 166 -28.74 0.31 5.83
N ASP A 167 -29.77 0.76 5.10
CA ASP A 167 -31.02 1.22 5.67
C ASP A 167 -31.83 0.08 6.30
N GLU A 168 -31.86 -1.09 5.66
CA GLU A 168 -32.50 -2.30 6.19
C GLU A 168 -31.85 -2.76 7.51
N GLU A 169 -30.52 -2.80 7.55
CA GLU A 169 -29.76 -3.20 8.74
C GLU A 169 -29.93 -2.19 9.88
N ALA A 170 -29.90 -0.89 9.58
CA ALA A 170 -30.14 0.14 10.58
C ALA A 170 -31.54 0.02 11.19
N ALA A 171 -32.57 -0.23 10.35
CA ALA A 171 -33.93 -0.45 10.82
C ALA A 171 -34.07 -1.74 11.66
N ALA A 172 -33.34 -2.80 11.30
CA ALA A 172 -33.30 -4.04 12.07
C ALA A 172 -32.71 -3.82 13.48
N ILE A 173 -31.62 -3.07 13.57
CA ILE A 173 -30.97 -2.73 14.86
C ILE A 173 -31.87 -1.85 15.71
N ASP A 174 -32.50 -0.82 15.13
CA ASP A 174 -33.41 0.07 15.86
C ASP A 174 -34.64 -0.69 16.37
N LYS A 175 -35.17 -1.65 15.58
CA LYS A 175 -36.26 -2.54 16.00
C LYS A 175 -35.84 -3.49 17.14
N ALA A 176 -34.61 -3.99 17.13
CA ALA A 176 -34.08 -4.83 18.21
C ALA A 176 -33.83 -4.03 19.51
N GLY A 177 -33.47 -2.75 19.39
CA GLY A 177 -33.29 -1.83 20.51
C GLY A 177 -34.60 -1.29 21.12
N ALA A 178 -35.73 -1.43 20.41
CA ALA A 178 -37.04 -1.11 20.93
C ALA A 178 -37.45 -2.13 22.01
N ILE A 179 -37.16 -1.82 23.27
CA ILE A 179 -37.70 -2.56 24.42
C ILE A 179 -39.22 -2.42 24.37
N PRO A 180 -40.00 -3.52 24.29
CA PRO A 180 -41.44 -3.44 24.39
C PRO A 180 -41.82 -2.82 25.74
N ASP A 181 -42.60 -1.74 25.70
CA ASP A 181 -43.06 -1.06 26.91
C ASP A 181 -43.82 -2.06 27.81
N PRO A 182 -43.35 -2.33 29.05
CA PRO A 182 -44.01 -3.26 29.95
C PRO A 182 -45.36 -2.73 30.50
N SER A 183 -45.75 -1.49 30.19
CA SER A 183 -47.00 -0.87 30.65
C SER A 183 -48.15 -0.88 29.63
N GLY A 184 -47.94 -1.42 28.42
CA GLY A 184 -48.91 -1.42 27.31
C GLY A 184 -50.13 -2.35 27.45
N GLY A 185 -50.65 -2.59 28.66
CA GLY A 185 -51.74 -3.56 28.88
C GLY A 185 -52.67 -3.37 30.09
N PHE A 186 -52.54 -2.31 30.89
CA PHE A 186 -53.48 -2.05 31.99
C PHE A 186 -53.81 -0.55 32.10
N GLY A 187 -54.74 -0.10 31.27
CA GLY A 187 -55.25 1.28 31.30
C GLY A 187 -56.57 1.41 30.57
N GLY A 188 -57.66 0.91 31.17
CA GLY A 188 -59.00 1.12 30.62
C GLY A 188 -60.08 0.28 31.30
N GLY A 189 -60.54 0.71 32.47
CA GLY A 189 -61.77 0.19 33.07
C GLY A 189 -61.81 0.28 34.59
N PHE A 190 -62.06 1.48 35.13
CA PHE A 190 -63.03 1.81 36.20
C PHE A 190 -63.26 3.33 36.19
#